data_AF-A0AAW8QPF8-F1
#
_entry.id   AF-A0AAW8QPF8-F1
#
_cell.length_a   1.000
_cell.length_b   1.000
_cell.length_c   1.000
_cell.angle_alpha   90.00
_cell.angle_beta   90.00
_cell.angle_gamma   90.00
#
_symmetry.space_group_name_H-M   'P 1'
#
loop_
_entity.id
_entity.type
_entity.pdbx_description
1 polymer ?
#
loop_
_entity_poly.entity_id
_entity_poly.type
_entity_poly.pdbx_seq_one_letter_code
_entity_poly.pdbx_strand_id
1 'polypeptide(L)'
;MTWLDSLKAHDNVENAKGEGNLIKITTKDSRPELLCLSNFNQKLSGKMLETLLKTYKFDFLLCNKKNFFLDEEAIKLLKQNNISFGTGGDLFRLLNDTETTYSDFINKDSEYIMKNLGKNYNIKNYQLISNRKVSVKRHNGRDITFVFINEYAITQERINEIHELYAPFDFVLAANPNAHWKDYTYHGQEVKIGLWANLFSFLVNPKS
;
A
#
# COMPACT_ATOMS: atom_id res chain seq x y z
N MET A 1 -13.33 22.70 8.33
CA MET A 1 -13.99 21.76 7.40
C MET A 1 -13.64 20.36 7.87
N THR A 2 -14.63 19.56 8.24
CA THR A 2 -14.40 18.18 8.67
C THR A 2 -14.12 17.28 7.48
N TRP A 3 -13.53 16.10 7.70
CA TRP A 3 -13.31 15.10 6.65
C TRP A 3 -14.60 14.73 5.89
N LEU A 4 -15.73 14.67 6.62
CA LEU A 4 -17.04 14.40 6.04
C LEU A 4 -17.55 15.55 5.16
N ASP A 5 -17.26 16.80 5.54
CA ASP A 5 -17.62 17.97 4.71
C ASP A 5 -16.85 17.96 3.39
N SER A 6 -15.57 17.56 3.41
CA SER A 6 -14.78 17.41 2.18
C SER A 6 -15.32 16.33 1.25
N LEU A 7 -15.85 15.23 1.79
CA LEU A 7 -16.52 14.19 0.98
C LEU A 7 -17.82 14.72 0.37
N LYS A 8 -18.64 15.44 1.15
CA LYS A 8 -19.91 16.02 0.67
C LYS A 8 -19.71 17.08 -0.41
N ALA A 9 -18.57 17.78 -0.37
CA ALA A 9 -18.20 18.78 -1.38
C ALA A 9 -17.61 18.17 -2.67
N HIS A 10 -17.40 16.85 -2.73
CA HIS A 10 -16.81 16.19 -3.90
C HIS A 10 -17.82 16.07 -5.05
N ASP A 11 -17.38 16.40 -6.27
CA ASP A 11 -18.28 16.49 -7.45
C ASP A 11 -19.02 15.19 -7.77
N ASN A 12 -18.39 14.03 -7.54
CA ASN A 12 -18.99 12.72 -7.81
C ASN A 12 -19.77 12.12 -6.62
N VAL A 13 -19.81 12.79 -5.47
CA VAL A 13 -20.54 12.32 -4.30
C VAL A 13 -21.93 12.95 -4.28
N GLU A 14 -22.96 12.11 -4.17
CA GLU A 14 -24.35 12.54 -3.97
C GLU A 14 -24.64 12.74 -2.48
N ASN A 15 -24.20 11.79 -1.65
CA ASN A 15 -24.40 11.83 -0.20
C ASN A 15 -23.24 11.14 0.52
N ALA A 16 -22.91 11.63 1.71
CA ALA A 16 -21.98 10.98 2.62
C ALA A 16 -22.48 11.09 4.07
N LYS A 17 -22.53 9.94 4.77
CA LYS A 17 -23.00 9.86 6.16
C LYS A 17 -22.02 9.04 7.00
N GLY A 18 -21.65 9.58 8.16
CA GLY A 18 -20.88 8.86 9.18
C GLY A 18 -21.78 8.11 10.17
N GLU A 19 -21.42 6.87 10.47
CA GLU A 19 -22.01 6.02 11.50
C GLU A 19 -20.87 5.40 12.32
N GLY A 20 -20.45 6.09 13.39
CA GLY A 20 -19.24 5.73 14.13
C GLY A 20 -18.00 5.86 13.23
N ASN A 21 -17.25 4.76 13.07
CA ASN A 21 -16.08 4.70 12.19
C ASN A 21 -16.42 4.35 10.74
N LEU A 22 -17.67 3.98 10.44
CA LEU A 22 -18.12 3.66 9.09
C LEU A 22 -18.61 4.92 8.39
N ILE A 23 -18.21 5.12 7.15
CA ILE A 23 -18.68 6.19 6.28
C ILE A 23 -19.38 5.55 5.10
N LYS A 24 -20.65 5.89 4.90
CA LYS A 24 -21.45 5.47 3.74
C LYS A 24 -21.41 6.57 2.70
N ILE A 25 -21.03 6.23 1.47
CA ILE A 25 -20.89 7.20 0.38
C ILE A 25 -21.73 6.72 -0.81
N THR A 26 -22.72 7.53 -1.17
CA THR A 26 -23.51 7.36 -2.38
C THR A 26 -22.93 8.27 -3.46
N THR A 27 -22.69 7.72 -4.65
CA THR A 27 -22.07 8.44 -5.77
C THR A 27 -23.07 8.66 -6.90
N LYS A 28 -22.86 9.73 -7.67
CA LYS A 28 -23.79 10.17 -8.72
C LYS A 28 -23.82 9.27 -9.95
N ASP A 29 -22.78 8.45 -10.13
CA ASP A 29 -22.56 7.51 -11.23
C ASP A 29 -23.33 6.17 -11.06
N SER A 30 -24.27 6.09 -10.11
CA SER A 30 -25.17 4.93 -9.91
C SER A 30 -24.50 3.60 -9.57
N ARG A 31 -23.21 3.58 -9.24
CA ARG A 31 -22.55 2.39 -8.68
C ARG A 31 -23.02 2.12 -7.25
N PRO A 32 -22.78 0.90 -6.69
CA PRO A 32 -23.17 0.58 -5.33
C PRO A 32 -22.64 1.58 -4.30
N GLU A 33 -23.37 1.72 -3.19
CA GLU A 33 -22.91 2.52 -2.05
C GLU A 33 -21.55 2.02 -1.57
N LEU A 34 -20.59 2.94 -1.44
CA LEU A 34 -19.26 2.66 -0.93
C LEU A 34 -19.26 2.72 0.60
N LEU A 35 -18.89 1.61 1.24
CA LEU A 35 -18.73 1.51 2.69
C LEU A 35 -17.25 1.66 3.06
N CYS A 36 -16.88 2.82 3.61
CA CYS A 36 -15.51 3.14 4.01
C CYS A 36 -15.33 3.01 5.53
N LEU A 37 -14.50 2.09 5.99
CA LEU A 37 -14.15 1.98 7.41
C LEU A 37 -12.92 2.80 7.75
N SER A 38 -13.07 3.77 8.65
CA SER A 38 -11.98 4.62 9.12
C SER A 38 -11.09 3.87 10.11
N ASN A 39 -9.84 3.64 9.72
CA ASN A 39 -8.78 3.15 10.59
C ASN A 39 -7.88 4.31 11.05
N PHE A 40 -7.76 4.47 12.36
CA PHE A 40 -6.90 5.47 13.01
C PHE A 40 -5.62 4.86 13.59
N ASN A 41 -5.50 3.53 13.60
CA ASN A 41 -4.29 2.85 14.07
C ASN A 41 -3.19 3.00 13.03
N GLN A 42 -1.97 3.30 13.50
CA GLN A 42 -0.80 3.30 12.63
C GLN A 42 -0.42 1.88 12.21
N LYS A 43 -0.54 0.90 13.11
CA LYS A 43 -0.26 -0.52 12.82
C LYS A 43 -1.58 -1.29 12.89
N LEU A 44 -1.91 -2.04 11.85
CA LEU A 44 -3.07 -2.93 11.82
C LEU A 44 -2.60 -4.34 11.48
N SER A 45 -2.73 -5.24 12.46
CA SER A 45 -2.44 -6.65 12.26
C SER A 45 -3.63 -7.44 11.72
N GLY A 46 -3.37 -8.64 11.20
CA GLY A 46 -4.43 -9.56 10.77
C GLY A 46 -5.49 -9.81 11.84
N LYS A 47 -5.06 -10.09 13.08
CA LYS A 47 -5.99 -10.25 14.23
C LYS A 47 -6.87 -9.02 14.49
N MET A 48 -6.30 -7.82 14.37
CA MET A 48 -7.09 -6.58 14.53
C MET A 48 -8.09 -6.45 13.39
N LEU A 49 -7.66 -6.70 12.15
CA LEU A 49 -8.55 -6.65 10.98
C LEU A 49 -9.65 -7.72 11.06
N GLU A 50 -9.35 -8.94 11.49
CA GLU A 50 -10.36 -9.99 11.68
C GLU A 50 -11.46 -9.55 12.64
N THR A 51 -11.10 -8.85 13.72
CA THR A 51 -12.07 -8.25 14.64
C THR A 51 -12.95 -7.19 13.94
N LEU A 52 -12.34 -6.36 13.09
CA LEU A 52 -13.08 -5.37 12.31
C LEU A 52 -14.04 -6.04 11.30
N LEU A 53 -13.61 -7.10 10.62
CA LEU A 53 -14.42 -7.84 9.64
C LEU A 53 -15.61 -8.58 10.27
N LYS A 54 -15.48 -9.00 11.54
CA LYS A 54 -16.61 -9.56 12.32
C LYS A 54 -17.62 -8.50 12.76
N THR A 55 -17.19 -7.23 12.82
CA THR A 55 -18.00 -6.13 13.37
C THR A 55 -18.64 -5.29 12.26
N TYR A 56 -17.93 -5.10 11.14
CA TYR A 56 -18.32 -4.19 10.07
C TYR A 56 -18.28 -4.90 8.72
N LYS A 57 -19.26 -4.58 7.88
CA LYS A 57 -19.18 -4.78 6.43
C LYS A 57 -18.69 -3.49 5.79
N PHE A 58 -17.61 -3.55 5.01
CA PHE A 58 -17.01 -2.41 4.34
C PHE A 58 -16.27 -2.85 3.07
N ASP A 59 -16.14 -1.94 2.10
CA ASP A 59 -15.49 -2.19 0.81
C ASP A 59 -14.12 -1.52 0.72
N PHE A 60 -13.90 -0.49 1.55
CA PHE A 60 -12.64 0.25 1.58
C PHE A 60 -12.16 0.52 3.01
N LEU A 61 -10.92 0.15 3.30
CA LEU A 61 -10.23 0.49 4.54
C LEU A 61 -9.52 1.84 4.39
N LEU A 62 -10.06 2.88 5.02
CA LEU A 62 -9.48 4.22 5.03
C LEU A 62 -8.40 4.35 6.12
N CYS A 63 -7.14 4.35 5.70
CA CYS A 63 -5.98 4.50 6.57
C CYS A 63 -5.64 5.98 6.78
N ASN A 64 -6.02 6.53 7.94
CA ASN A 64 -5.86 7.95 8.24
C ASN A 64 -4.43 8.37 8.64
N LYS A 65 -3.56 7.41 8.96
CA LYS A 65 -2.16 7.68 9.31
C LYS A 65 -1.28 7.65 8.06
N LYS A 66 -0.45 8.67 7.85
CA LYS A 66 0.45 8.79 6.69
C LYS A 66 1.39 7.57 6.52
N ASN A 67 1.96 7.11 7.62
CA ASN A 67 2.85 5.94 7.67
C ASN A 67 2.13 4.72 8.26
N PHE A 68 0.89 4.47 7.82
CA PHE A 68 0.19 3.27 8.24
C PHE A 68 0.95 2.01 7.81
N PHE A 69 0.77 0.93 8.56
CA PHE A 69 1.35 -0.38 8.37
C PHE A 69 0.25 -1.43 8.44
N LEU A 70 0.18 -2.27 7.41
CA LEU A 70 -0.66 -3.46 7.36
C LEU A 70 0.27 -4.67 7.27
N ASP A 71 0.21 -5.59 8.22
CA ASP A 71 1.00 -6.81 8.14
C ASP A 71 0.49 -7.76 7.03
N GLU A 72 1.19 -8.87 6.85
CA GLU A 72 0.87 -9.83 5.80
C GLU A 72 -0.49 -10.48 5.96
N GLU A 73 -0.87 -10.80 7.20
CA GLU A 73 -2.16 -11.39 7.49
C GLU A 73 -3.29 -10.40 7.20
N ALA A 74 -3.11 -9.12 7.55
CA ALA A 74 -4.06 -8.06 7.23
C ALA A 74 -4.25 -7.89 5.72
N ILE A 75 -3.17 -7.83 4.93
CA ILE A 75 -3.26 -7.74 3.46
C ILE A 75 -3.97 -8.96 2.87
N LYS A 76 -3.67 -10.16 3.38
CA LYS A 76 -4.32 -11.41 2.95
C LYS A 76 -5.82 -11.37 3.22
N LEU A 77 -6.22 -10.96 4.42
CA LEU A 77 -7.63 -10.87 4.81
C LEU A 77 -8.38 -9.82 3.97
N LEU A 78 -7.80 -8.65 3.71
CA LEU A 78 -8.39 -7.64 2.82
C LEU A 78 -8.64 -8.22 1.43
N LYS A 79 -7.63 -8.89 0.84
CA LYS A 79 -7.74 -9.54 -0.47
C LYS A 79 -8.82 -10.63 -0.49
N GLN A 80 -8.89 -11.47 0.53
CA GLN A 80 -9.88 -12.55 0.63
C GLN A 80 -11.32 -12.03 0.74
N ASN A 81 -11.50 -10.83 1.28
CA ASN A 81 -12.82 -10.20 1.44
C ASN A 81 -13.13 -9.16 0.34
N ASN A 82 -12.29 -9.05 -0.70
CA ASN A 82 -12.42 -8.07 -1.79
C ASN A 82 -12.49 -6.61 -1.29
N ILE A 83 -11.68 -6.28 -0.28
CA ILE A 83 -11.63 -4.96 0.33
C ILE A 83 -10.37 -4.24 -0.09
N SER A 84 -10.52 -3.06 -0.70
CA SER A 84 -9.40 -2.19 -1.04
C SER A 84 -9.02 -1.30 0.13
N PHE A 85 -7.83 -0.68 0.05
CA PHE A 85 -7.34 0.17 1.12
C PHE A 85 -6.49 1.33 0.60
N GLY A 86 -6.43 2.39 1.38
CA GLY A 86 -5.61 3.54 1.05
C GLY A 86 -5.82 4.71 1.99
N THR A 87 -5.15 5.80 1.68
CA THR A 87 -5.30 7.07 2.39
C THR A 87 -6.54 7.84 1.93
N GLY A 88 -6.78 9.00 2.54
CA GLY A 88 -7.80 9.92 2.07
C GLY A 88 -7.62 10.32 0.59
N GLY A 89 -6.39 10.60 0.16
CA GLY A 89 -6.12 10.92 -1.25
C GLY A 89 -6.44 9.76 -2.20
N ASP A 90 -6.23 8.52 -1.74
CA ASP A 90 -6.58 7.32 -2.51
C ASP A 90 -8.10 7.15 -2.63
N LEU A 91 -8.86 7.41 -1.55
CA LEU A 91 -10.31 7.42 -1.58
C LEU A 91 -10.86 8.46 -2.58
N PHE A 92 -10.34 9.68 -2.55
CA PHE A 92 -10.75 10.72 -3.51
C PHE A 92 -10.39 10.32 -4.96
N ARG A 93 -9.26 9.63 -5.17
CA ARG A 93 -8.94 9.08 -6.49
C ARG A 93 -9.94 8.00 -6.92
N LEU A 94 -10.31 7.10 -6.02
CA LEU A 94 -11.35 6.08 -6.28
C LEU A 94 -12.71 6.73 -6.58
N LEU A 95 -13.04 7.83 -5.91
CA LEU A 95 -14.28 8.57 -6.18
C LEU A 95 -14.28 9.26 -7.56
N ASN A 96 -13.10 9.62 -8.07
CA ASN A 96 -12.92 10.17 -9.42
C ASN A 96 -12.86 9.12 -10.52
N ASP A 97 -12.51 7.88 -10.17
CA ASP A 97 -12.48 6.75 -11.09
C ASP A 97 -13.84 6.05 -11.11
N THR A 98 -14.62 6.30 -12.15
CA THR A 98 -15.96 5.71 -12.33
C THR A 98 -15.94 4.31 -12.93
N GLU A 99 -14.80 3.87 -13.45
CA GLU A 99 -14.66 2.59 -14.16
C GLU A 99 -14.14 1.47 -13.23
N THR A 100 -13.27 1.82 -12.28
CA THR A 100 -12.70 0.84 -11.35
C THR A 100 -13.72 0.40 -10.31
N THR A 101 -13.98 -0.91 -10.25
CA THR A 101 -14.75 -1.50 -9.14
C THR A 101 -13.98 -1.31 -7.84
N TYR A 102 -14.67 -0.99 -6.74
CA TYR A 102 -14.03 -0.67 -5.46
C TYR A 102 -13.02 -1.72 -5.00
N SER A 103 -13.32 -3.02 -5.19
CA SER A 103 -12.46 -4.14 -4.83
C SER A 103 -11.16 -4.24 -5.64
N ASP A 104 -11.14 -3.65 -6.83
CA ASP A 104 -10.01 -3.71 -7.76
C ASP A 104 -9.09 -2.50 -7.63
N PHE A 105 -9.47 -1.53 -6.80
CA PHE A 105 -8.68 -0.34 -6.55
C PHE A 105 -7.37 -0.69 -5.84
N ILE A 106 -6.25 -0.23 -6.40
CA ILE A 106 -4.91 -0.36 -5.83
C ILE A 106 -4.33 1.05 -5.72
N ASN A 107 -3.79 1.43 -4.55
CA ASN A 107 -3.16 2.76 -4.37
C ASN A 107 -2.05 3.03 -5.42
N LYS A 108 -1.86 4.31 -5.76
CA LYS A 108 -1.00 4.73 -6.88
C LYS A 108 0.44 4.23 -6.79
N ASP A 109 0.99 4.17 -5.58
CA ASP A 109 2.37 3.76 -5.36
C ASP A 109 2.49 2.26 -5.66
N SER A 110 1.59 1.45 -5.09
CA SER A 110 1.55 0.02 -5.32
C SER A 110 1.27 -0.29 -6.79
N GLU A 111 0.31 0.39 -7.42
CA GLU A 111 0.00 0.26 -8.85
C GLU A 111 1.25 0.53 -9.72
N TYR A 112 1.97 1.62 -9.43
CA TYR A 112 3.22 1.96 -10.11
C TYR A 112 4.28 0.86 -9.92
N ILE A 113 4.45 0.34 -8.70
CA ILE A 113 5.39 -0.76 -8.45
C ILE A 113 5.00 -2.01 -9.27
N MET A 114 3.74 -2.44 -9.16
CA MET A 114 3.24 -3.65 -9.84
C MET A 114 3.36 -3.55 -11.36
N LYS A 115 3.03 -2.38 -11.93
CA LYS A 115 3.15 -2.13 -13.38
C LYS A 115 4.59 -2.22 -13.89
N ASN A 116 5.56 -1.76 -13.10
CA ASN A 116 6.98 -1.86 -13.48
C ASN A 116 7.52 -3.28 -13.35
N LEU A 117 7.10 -4.03 -12.32
CA LEU A 117 7.48 -5.44 -12.18
C LEU A 117 6.93 -6.30 -13.34
N GLY A 118 5.68 -6.08 -13.75
CA GLY A 118 5.05 -6.83 -14.85
C GLY A 118 5.74 -6.70 -16.21
N LYS A 119 6.68 -5.77 -16.37
CA LYS A 119 7.47 -5.58 -17.60
C LYS A 119 8.81 -6.32 -17.61
N ASN A 120 9.21 -6.93 -16.48
CA ASN A 120 10.51 -7.58 -16.35
C ASN A 120 10.43 -9.08 -16.68
N TYR A 121 11.20 -9.53 -17.67
CA TYR A 121 11.16 -10.91 -18.17
C TYR A 121 11.58 -11.98 -17.15
N ASN A 122 12.40 -11.64 -16.14
CA ASN A 122 12.83 -12.62 -15.13
C ASN A 122 11.84 -12.73 -13.96
N ILE A 123 10.78 -11.92 -13.94
CA ILE A 123 9.76 -11.99 -12.90
C ILE A 123 8.67 -12.98 -13.32
N LYS A 124 8.57 -14.08 -12.58
CA LYS A 124 7.54 -15.11 -12.76
C LYS A 124 6.22 -14.72 -12.11
N ASN A 125 6.30 -14.14 -10.92
CA ASN A 125 5.14 -13.67 -10.17
C ASN A 125 5.58 -12.59 -9.17
N TYR A 126 4.66 -11.73 -8.77
CA TYR A 126 4.87 -10.76 -7.72
C TYR A 126 3.57 -10.50 -6.96
N GLN A 127 3.70 -10.15 -5.68
CA GLN A 127 2.55 -9.80 -4.86
C GLN A 127 2.94 -8.85 -3.74
N LEU A 128 1.99 -7.99 -3.38
CA LEU A 128 2.06 -7.20 -2.17
C LEU A 128 1.81 -8.12 -0.96
N ILE A 129 2.80 -8.28 -0.09
CA ILE A 129 2.70 -9.07 1.15
C ILE A 129 2.57 -8.20 2.39
N SER A 130 2.69 -6.89 2.26
CA SER A 130 2.37 -5.88 3.28
C SER A 130 2.20 -4.56 2.53
N ASN A 131 1.57 -3.53 3.09
CA ASN A 131 1.23 -2.30 2.35
C ASN A 131 2.41 -1.56 1.68
N ARG A 132 3.67 -1.91 2.01
CA ARG A 132 4.87 -1.46 1.30
C ARG A 132 5.86 -2.56 0.90
N LYS A 133 5.57 -3.83 1.22
CA LYS A 133 6.50 -4.95 1.00
C LYS A 133 6.00 -5.84 -0.11
N VAL A 134 6.88 -6.11 -1.06
CA VAL A 134 6.59 -6.93 -2.24
C VAL A 134 7.44 -8.19 -2.19
N SER A 135 6.81 -9.33 -2.47
CA SER A 135 7.49 -10.59 -2.77
C SER A 135 7.54 -10.77 -4.27
N VAL A 136 8.71 -11.13 -4.79
CA VAL A 136 8.95 -11.40 -6.22
C VAL A 136 9.47 -12.81 -6.36
N LYS A 137 8.72 -13.62 -7.10
CA LYS A 137 9.16 -14.93 -7.57
C LYS A 137 9.83 -14.77 -8.91
N ARG A 138 11.03 -15.32 -9.05
CA ARG A 138 11.81 -15.24 -10.28
C ARG A 138 11.65 -16.50 -11.14
N HIS A 139 11.88 -16.36 -12.44
CA HIS A 139 12.10 -17.53 -13.30
C HIS A 139 13.43 -18.20 -12.95
N ASN A 140 14.48 -17.39 -12.71
CA ASN A 140 15.82 -17.85 -12.34
C ASN A 140 16.35 -17.11 -11.10
N GLY A 141 17.01 -17.84 -10.20
CA GLY A 141 17.56 -17.31 -8.94
C GLY A 141 16.60 -17.43 -7.75
N ARG A 142 17.05 -17.03 -6.55
CA ARG A 142 16.23 -17.07 -5.32
C ARG A 142 15.06 -16.10 -5.36
N ASP A 143 13.97 -16.36 -4.67
CA ASP A 143 12.94 -15.32 -4.48
C ASP A 143 13.54 -14.11 -3.75
N ILE A 144 13.00 -12.92 -4.06
CA ILE A 144 13.40 -11.69 -3.37
C ILE A 144 12.19 -11.01 -2.74
N THR A 145 12.46 -10.27 -1.67
CA THR A 145 11.50 -9.37 -1.06
C THR A 145 12.10 -7.98 -0.96
N PHE A 146 11.30 -6.96 -1.22
CA PHE A 146 11.75 -5.58 -1.07
C PHE A 146 10.65 -4.72 -0.48
N VAL A 147 11.05 -3.61 0.14
CA VAL A 147 10.14 -2.57 0.59
C VAL A 147 10.33 -1.34 -0.27
N PHE A 148 9.25 -0.65 -0.63
CA PHE A 148 9.34 0.59 -1.41
C PHE A 148 9.06 1.85 -0.57
N ILE A 149 9.86 2.89 -0.82
CA ILE A 149 9.74 4.22 -0.23
C ILE A 149 9.62 5.23 -1.37
N ASN A 150 8.54 6.02 -1.37
CA ASN A 150 8.30 7.08 -2.36
C ASN A 150 8.52 8.46 -1.72
N GLU A 151 9.77 8.72 -1.33
CA GLU A 151 10.18 9.93 -0.61
C GLU A 151 11.38 10.56 -1.34
N TYR A 152 11.47 11.89 -1.35
CA TYR A 152 12.58 12.61 -1.98
C TYR A 152 13.88 12.49 -1.17
N ALA A 153 13.79 12.57 0.16
CA ALA A 153 14.92 12.39 1.06
C ALA A 153 14.61 11.23 2.00
N ILE A 154 15.37 10.14 1.88
CA ILE A 154 15.28 8.99 2.77
C ILE A 154 16.27 9.21 3.91
N THR A 155 15.84 9.08 5.16
CA THR A 155 16.69 9.28 6.35
C THR A 155 17.00 7.98 7.09
N GLN A 156 17.99 8.01 7.99
CA GLN A 156 18.33 6.86 8.84
C GLN A 156 17.15 6.45 9.73
N GLU A 157 16.42 7.42 10.27
CA GLU A 157 15.23 7.19 11.09
C GLU A 157 14.15 6.47 10.29
N ARG A 158 13.98 6.86 9.03
CA ARG A 158 13.02 6.21 8.13
C ARG A 158 13.44 4.77 7.84
N ILE A 159 14.72 4.51 7.65
CA ILE A 159 15.27 3.16 7.47
C ILE A 159 15.04 2.30 8.72
N ASN A 160 15.25 2.85 9.91
CA ASN A 160 14.97 2.13 11.16
C ASN A 160 13.49 1.75 11.27
N GLU A 161 12.58 2.70 11.00
CA GLU A 161 11.14 2.45 11.01
C GLU A 161 10.74 1.36 10.01
N ILE A 162 11.32 1.37 8.81
CA ILE A 162 11.04 0.36 7.79
C ILE A 162 11.53 -1.02 8.22
N HIS A 163 12.70 -1.14 8.85
CA HIS A 163 13.17 -2.42 9.36
C HIS A 163 12.31 -2.94 10.51
N GLU A 164 11.95 -2.07 11.46
CA GLU A 164 11.08 -2.45 12.57
C GLU A 164 9.71 -2.97 12.12
N LEU A 165 9.18 -2.45 11.01
CA LEU A 165 7.85 -2.78 10.52
C LEU A 165 7.85 -3.94 9.52
N TYR A 166 8.82 -3.99 8.60
CA TYR A 166 8.72 -4.84 7.41
C TYR A 166 9.82 -5.91 7.34
N ALA A 167 10.83 -5.89 8.21
CA ALA A 167 11.88 -6.90 8.19
C ALA A 167 11.30 -8.32 8.39
N PRO A 168 11.91 -9.35 7.78
CA PRO A 168 13.11 -9.29 6.93
C PRO A 168 12.78 -8.92 5.47
N PHE A 169 13.68 -8.22 4.79
CA PHE A 169 13.63 -7.98 3.33
C PHE A 169 15.03 -7.84 2.76
N ASP A 170 15.18 -7.98 1.44
CA ASP A 170 16.48 -7.98 0.75
C ASP A 170 16.94 -6.59 0.31
N PHE A 171 15.98 -5.69 0.03
CA PHE A 171 16.24 -4.43 -0.65
C PHE A 171 15.21 -3.37 -0.27
N VAL A 172 15.63 -2.11 -0.24
CA VAL A 172 14.75 -0.94 -0.19
C VAL A 172 14.75 -0.26 -1.57
N LEU A 173 13.60 -0.30 -2.23
CA LEU A 173 13.39 0.44 -3.47
C LEU A 173 13.05 1.90 -3.16
N ALA A 174 13.95 2.80 -3.52
CA ALA A 174 13.65 4.21 -3.62
C ALA A 174 12.81 4.44 -4.90
N ALA A 175 11.50 4.48 -4.76
CA ALA A 175 10.56 4.51 -5.89
C ALA A 175 10.47 5.89 -6.56
N ASN A 176 10.85 6.95 -5.84
CA ASN A 176 10.99 8.29 -6.42
C ASN A 176 12.30 8.35 -7.23
N PRO A 177 12.26 8.67 -8.54
CA PRO A 177 13.48 8.75 -9.36
C PRO A 177 14.45 9.84 -8.91
N ASN A 178 13.97 10.84 -8.19
CA ASN A 178 14.77 11.93 -7.62
C ASN A 178 15.08 11.70 -6.13
N ALA A 179 14.95 10.46 -5.64
CA ALA A 179 15.29 10.15 -4.26
C ALA A 179 16.78 10.33 -4.02
N HIS A 180 17.10 10.86 -2.84
CA HIS A 180 18.45 10.97 -2.33
C HIS A 180 18.54 10.28 -0.97
N TRP A 181 19.63 9.57 -0.75
CA TRP A 181 19.95 8.88 0.49
C TRP A 181 21.46 8.87 0.70
N LYS A 182 21.88 8.54 1.92
CA LYS A 182 23.26 8.19 2.25
C LYS A 182 23.35 6.68 2.47
N ASP A 183 24.57 6.17 2.61
CA ASP A 183 24.77 4.79 3.05
C ASP A 183 24.25 4.68 4.50
N TYR A 184 23.20 3.87 4.68
CA TYR A 184 22.55 3.65 5.96
C TYR A 184 22.84 2.25 6.48
N THR A 185 22.81 2.12 7.81
CA THR A 185 22.99 0.82 8.47
C THR A 185 21.81 0.52 9.40
N TYR A 186 21.47 -0.74 9.58
CA TYR A 186 20.51 -1.19 10.58
C TYR A 186 21.16 -2.28 11.43
N HIS A 187 21.24 -2.06 12.75
CA HIS A 187 21.96 -2.92 13.69
C HIS A 187 23.41 -3.26 13.25
N GLY A 188 24.11 -2.27 12.68
CA GLY A 188 25.49 -2.42 12.21
C GLY A 188 25.66 -3.10 10.85
N GLN A 189 24.57 -3.48 10.17
CA GLN A 189 24.60 -4.03 8.82
C GLN A 189 24.19 -2.98 7.79
N GLU A 190 24.90 -2.92 6.66
CA GLU A 190 24.54 -2.02 5.56
C GLU A 190 23.18 -2.39 4.97
N VAL A 191 22.35 -1.37 4.74
CA VAL A 191 21.04 -1.53 4.11
C VAL A 191 21.19 -1.32 2.61
N LYS A 192 20.79 -2.32 1.82
CA LYS A 192 20.76 -2.21 0.36
C LYS A 192 19.58 -1.33 -0.08
N ILE A 193 19.87 -0.11 -0.53
CA ILE A 193 18.90 0.85 -1.06
C ILE A 193 19.26 1.18 -2.50
N GLY A 194 18.26 1.35 -3.37
CA GLY A 194 18.51 1.88 -4.70
C GLY A 194 17.26 2.08 -5.54
N LEU A 195 17.47 2.56 -6.76
CA LEU A 195 16.41 2.81 -7.73
C LEU A 195 16.02 1.52 -8.48
N TRP A 196 15.09 1.64 -9.42
CA TRP A 196 14.65 0.55 -10.30
C TRP A 196 15.81 -0.16 -11.01
N ALA A 197 16.80 0.57 -11.51
CA ALA A 197 17.96 -0.02 -12.19
C ALA A 197 18.75 -0.95 -11.26
N ASN A 198 18.92 -0.56 -9.99
CA ASN A 198 19.57 -1.38 -8.97
C ASN A 198 18.74 -2.63 -8.64
N LEU A 199 17.41 -2.46 -8.44
CA LEU A 199 16.50 -3.58 -8.19
C LEU A 199 16.51 -4.59 -9.35
N PHE A 200 16.45 -4.11 -10.59
CA PHE A 200 16.47 -4.99 -11.77
C PHE A 200 17.81 -5.67 -11.98
N SER A 201 18.92 -4.99 -11.69
CA SER A 201 20.24 -5.63 -11.68
C SER A 201 20.30 -6.74 -10.62
N PHE A 202 19.71 -6.51 -9.45
CA PHE A 202 19.58 -7.51 -8.38
C PHE A 202 18.67 -8.69 -8.79
N LEU A 203 17.62 -8.43 -9.58
CA LEU A 203 16.73 -9.47 -10.11
C LEU A 203 17.41 -10.33 -11.18
N VAL A 204 18.32 -9.78 -11.98
CA VAL A 204 19.00 -10.50 -13.07
C VAL A 204 20.17 -11.35 -12.57
N ASN A 205 20.77 -11.02 -11.43
CA ASN A 205 21.99 -11.69 -10.97
C ASN A 205 21.67 -12.89 -10.02
N PRO A 206 22.01 -14.14 -10.39
CA PRO A 206 21.84 -15.30 -9.52
C PRO A 206 23.00 -15.48 -8.51
N LYS A 207 24.03 -14.62 -8.55
CA LYS A 207 25.19 -14.65 -7.66
C LYS A 207 25.40 -13.29 -6.99
N SER A 208 24.81 -13.10 -5.80
CA SER A 208 25.21 -12.06 -4.84
C SER A 208 25.07 -12.60 -3.43
#